data_AF-A0A1X1N022-F1
#
_entry.id   AF-A0A1X1N022-F1
#
_cell.length_a   1.000
_cell.length_b   1.000
_cell.length_c   1.000
_cell.angle_alpha   90.00
_cell.angle_beta   90.00
_cell.angle_gamma   90.00
#
_symmetry.space_group_name_H-M   'P 1'
#
loop_
_entity.id
_entity.type
_entity.pdbx_description
1 polymer ?
#
loop_
_entity_poly.entity_id
_entity_poly.type
_entity_poly.pdbx_seq_one_letter_code
_entity_poly.pdbx_strand_id
1 'polypeptide(L)'
;MIDEEAAGEIATSLLGRPSSDPTQPWNLIEFPQGWIINETGYLGETFVGALGRVIEKNSGRVVRFPSRVPSGRILSDYGSVVTMGRTEKNESSGRSDGGASAQCHES
;
A
#
# COMPACT_ATOMS: atom_id res chain seq x y z
N MET A 1 7.72 6.57 -15.49
CA MET A 1 8.05 5.20 -15.08
C MET A 1 9.03 5.31 -13.94
N ILE A 2 8.71 4.77 -12.77
CA ILE A 2 9.63 4.75 -11.62
C ILE A 2 10.51 3.50 -11.70
N ASP A 3 11.63 3.52 -10.99
CA ASP A 3 12.54 2.40 -10.79
C ASP A 3 12.35 1.75 -9.40
N GLU A 4 13.13 0.72 -9.11
CA GLU A 4 13.05 -0.05 -7.86
C GLU A 4 13.41 0.79 -6.62
N GLU A 5 14.36 1.72 -6.74
CA GLU A 5 14.77 2.60 -5.62
C GLU A 5 13.60 3.51 -5.25
N ALA A 6 13.00 4.18 -6.24
CA ALA A 6 11.82 5.00 -6.05
C ALA A 6 10.61 4.19 -5.51
N ALA A 7 10.43 2.95 -5.96
CA ALA A 7 9.41 2.06 -5.41
C ALA A 7 9.70 1.70 -3.94
N GLY A 8 10.97 1.50 -3.58
CA GLY A 8 11.44 1.28 -2.21
C GLY A 8 11.19 2.47 -1.30
N GLU A 9 11.42 3.69 -1.78
CA GLU A 9 11.12 4.92 -1.04
C GLU A 9 9.62 5.06 -0.77
N ILE A 10 8.77 4.81 -1.78
CA ILE A 10 7.31 4.82 -1.63
C ILE A 10 6.87 3.77 -0.61
N ALA A 11 7.39 2.55 -0.69
CA ALA A 11 7.05 1.49 0.26
C ALA A 11 7.49 1.84 1.69
N THR A 12 8.69 2.39 1.85
CA THR A 12 9.22 2.84 3.15
C THR A 12 8.36 3.95 3.74
N SER A 13 7.99 4.95 2.92
CA SER A 13 7.13 6.05 3.33
C SER A 13 5.72 5.56 3.72
N LEU A 14 5.17 4.62 2.95
CA LEU A 14 3.85 4.03 3.20
C LEU A 14 3.81 3.18 4.47
N LEU A 15 4.85 2.37 4.71
CA LEU A 15 4.92 1.47 5.86
C LEU A 15 5.47 2.17 7.11
N GLY A 16 6.11 3.33 6.96
CA GLY A 16 6.79 4.06 8.04
C GLY A 16 8.00 3.31 8.61
N ARG A 17 8.50 2.28 7.92
CA ARG A 17 9.62 1.43 8.36
C ARG A 17 10.48 0.96 7.19
N PRO A 18 11.80 0.77 7.38
CA PRO A 18 12.69 0.25 6.34
C PRO A 18 12.46 -1.24 6.08
N SER A 19 12.86 -1.74 4.91
CA SER A 19 12.76 -3.16 4.52
C SER A 19 13.56 -4.08 5.43
N SER A 20 14.69 -3.58 5.94
CA SER A 20 15.58 -4.26 6.87
C SER A 20 15.10 -4.20 8.33
N ASP A 21 13.84 -3.84 8.60
CA ASP A 21 13.31 -3.82 9.96
C ASP A 21 13.35 -5.23 10.58
N PRO A 22 14.02 -5.41 11.74
CA PRO A 22 14.20 -6.74 12.33
C PRO A 22 12.91 -7.33 12.92
N THR A 23 11.89 -6.50 13.15
CA THR A 23 10.61 -6.92 13.74
C THR A 23 9.54 -7.18 12.68
N GLN A 24 9.56 -6.41 11.60
CA GLN A 24 8.55 -6.45 10.54
C GLN A 24 9.20 -6.29 9.16
N PRO A 25 10.03 -7.26 8.74
CA PRO A 25 10.74 -7.19 7.48
C PRO A 25 9.75 -7.20 6.32
N TRP A 26 10.08 -6.48 5.26
CA TRP A 26 9.31 -6.47 4.03
C TRP A 26 10.24 -6.40 2.82
N ASN A 27 9.77 -6.92 1.68
CA ASN A 27 10.52 -6.89 0.44
C ASN A 27 9.64 -6.49 -0.74
N LEU A 28 10.28 -6.00 -1.80
CA LEU A 28 9.63 -5.75 -3.09
C LEU A 28 9.78 -6.98 -3.98
N ILE A 29 8.72 -7.33 -4.70
CA ILE A 29 8.73 -8.35 -5.74
C ILE A 29 8.42 -7.65 -7.06
N GLU A 30 9.42 -7.52 -7.93
CA GLU A 30 9.21 -6.94 -9.27
C GLU A 30 8.36 -7.87 -10.14
N PHE A 31 7.46 -7.27 -10.90
CA PHE A 31 6.66 -7.92 -11.94
C PHE A 31 6.39 -6.92 -13.09
N PRO A 32 5.87 -7.36 -14.24
CA PRO A 32 5.80 -6.50 -15.44
C PRO A 32 5.06 -5.17 -15.27
N GLN A 33 4.13 -5.06 -14.33
CA GLN A 33 3.37 -3.82 -14.09
C GLN A 33 3.92 -2.97 -12.92
N GLY A 34 4.89 -3.47 -12.15
CA GLY A 34 5.43 -2.76 -10.99
C GLY A 34 6.01 -3.66 -9.91
N TRP A 35 5.77 -3.31 -8.64
CA TRP A 35 6.31 -4.05 -7.50
C TRP A 35 5.21 -4.39 -6.50
N ILE A 36 5.24 -5.61 -5.96
CA ILE A 36 4.41 -5.99 -4.83
C ILE A 36 5.20 -5.79 -3.54
N ILE A 37 4.61 -5.09 -2.57
CA ILE A 37 5.13 -5.00 -1.21
C ILE A 37 4.71 -6.26 -0.46
N ASN A 38 5.67 -7.14 -0.21
CA ASN A 38 5.46 -8.34 0.57
C ASN A 38 5.91 -8.10 2.03
N GLU A 39 4.95 -7.81 2.90
CA GLU A 39 5.16 -7.66 4.35
C GLU A 39 5.32 -9.01 5.07
N THR A 40 5.07 -10.11 4.36
CA THR A 40 5.10 -11.48 4.88
C THR A 40 6.22 -12.29 4.24
N GLY A 41 7.32 -11.65 3.83
CA GLY A 41 8.46 -12.31 3.18
C GLY A 41 9.00 -13.55 3.92
N TYR A 42 8.73 -13.66 5.22
CA TYR A 42 9.10 -14.79 6.07
C TYR A 42 8.06 -15.94 6.12
N LEU A 43 6.83 -15.75 5.63
CA LEU A 43 5.73 -16.74 5.74
C LEU A 43 5.52 -17.60 4.48
N GLY A 44 6.29 -17.37 3.41
CA GLY A 44 6.23 -18.15 2.18
C GLY A 44 5.03 -17.81 1.27
N GLU A 45 5.08 -18.32 0.03
CA GLU A 45 4.16 -18.01 -1.07
C GLU A 45 2.68 -18.39 -0.82
N THR A 46 2.41 -19.17 0.24
CA THR A 46 1.10 -19.76 0.53
C THR A 46 0.26 -18.97 1.52
N PHE A 47 0.75 -17.83 2.05
CA PHE A 47 0.04 -17.10 3.09
C PHE A 47 -1.15 -16.29 2.55
N VAL A 48 -2.33 -16.91 2.59
CA VAL A 48 -3.64 -16.27 2.38
C VAL A 48 -3.94 -15.37 3.57
N GLY A 49 -3.83 -14.06 3.40
CA GLY A 49 -4.04 -13.10 4.50
C GLY A 49 -3.20 -11.83 4.39
N ALA A 50 -2.06 -11.91 3.70
CA ALA A 50 -1.20 -10.75 3.49
C ALA A 50 -1.94 -9.69 2.65
N LEU A 51 -1.99 -8.46 3.14
CA LEU A 51 -2.48 -7.33 2.38
C LEU A 51 -1.53 -7.12 1.20
N GLY A 52 -1.92 -7.58 0.00
CA GLY A 52 -1.16 -7.33 -1.21
C GLY A 52 -1.20 -5.84 -1.53
N ARG A 53 -0.11 -5.11 -1.29
CA ARG A 53 0.04 -3.73 -1.76
C ARG A 53 0.93 -3.75 -3.00
N VAL A 54 0.53 -3.02 -4.02
CA VAL A 54 1.22 -2.96 -5.30
C VAL A 54 1.57 -1.52 -5.61
N ILE A 55 2.79 -1.28 -6.09
CA ILE A 55 3.24 0.01 -6.62
C ILE A 55 3.30 -0.11 -8.14
N GLU A 56 2.48 0.67 -8.84
CA GLU A 56 2.45 0.67 -10.31
C GLU A 56 3.67 1.38 -10.90
N LYS A 57 4.42 0.70 -11.77
CA LYS A 57 5.65 1.22 -12.39
C LYS A 57 5.44 2.50 -13.17
N ASN A 58 4.31 2.61 -13.85
CA ASN A 58 4.05 3.75 -14.73
C ASN A 58 3.72 5.04 -13.96
N SER A 59 3.12 4.92 -12.78
CA SER A 59 2.53 6.05 -12.07
C SER A 59 3.03 6.24 -10.64
N GLY A 60 3.76 5.28 -10.07
CA GLY A 60 4.12 5.27 -8.65
C GLY A 60 2.91 5.18 -7.71
N ARG A 61 1.76 4.73 -8.21
CA ARG A 61 0.53 4.64 -7.43
C ARG A 61 0.51 3.37 -6.61
N VAL A 62 0.02 3.48 -5.38
CA VAL A 62 -0.17 2.34 -4.48
C VAL A 62 -1.59 1.81 -4.63
N VAL A 63 -1.71 0.54 -4.98
CA VAL A 63 -2.98 -0.20 -5.04
C VAL A 63 -2.98 -1.25 -3.93
N ARG A 64 -3.95 -1.14 -3.02
CA ARG A 64 -4.16 -2.08 -1.94
C ARG A 64 -5.22 -3.10 -2.33
N PHE A 65 -4.84 -4.37 -2.27
CA PHE A 65 -5.74 -5.49 -2.53
C PHE A 65 -6.33 -6.05 -1.24
N PRO A 66 -7.57 -6.55 -1.27
CA PRO A 66 -8.15 -7.25 -0.14
C PRO A 66 -7.45 -8.61 0.03
N SER A 67 -7.35 -9.09 1.28
CA SER A 67 -6.66 -10.35 1.66
C SER A 67 -7.17 -11.62 0.95
N ARG A 68 -8.33 -11.54 0.30
CA ARG A 68 -8.90 -12.63 -0.53
C ARG A 68 -8.24 -12.76 -1.91
N VAL A 69 -7.41 -11.80 -2.33
CA VAL A 69 -6.68 -11.83 -3.59
C VAL A 69 -5.26 -12.30 -3.28
N PRO A 70 -4.89 -13.54 -3.63
CA PRO A 70 -3.54 -14.04 -3.37
C PRO A 70 -2.53 -13.32 -4.24
N SER A 71 -1.34 -13.05 -3.69
CA SER A 71 -0.21 -12.39 -4.36
C SER A 71 0.18 -13.08 -5.66
N GLY A 72 0.15 -14.42 -5.72
CA GLY A 72 0.40 -15.17 -6.95
C GLY A 72 -0.57 -14.83 -8.09
N ARG A 73 -1.83 -14.49 -7.78
CA ARG A 73 -2.82 -14.05 -8.76
C ARG A 73 -2.60 -12.61 -9.21
N ILE A 74 -2.08 -11.76 -8.32
CA ILE A 74 -1.67 -10.39 -8.67
C ILE A 74 -0.48 -10.44 -9.64
N LEU A 75 0.51 -11.30 -9.36
CA LEU A 75 1.69 -11.49 -10.22
C LEU A 75 1.33 -12.07 -11.60
N SER A 76 0.41 -13.04 -11.63
CA SER A 76 0.06 -13.74 -12.87
C SER A 76 -1.00 -13.02 -13.71
N ASP A 77 -1.95 -12.32 -13.08
CA ASP A 77 -3.16 -11.82 -13.74
C ASP A 77 -3.59 -10.44 -13.21
N TYR A 78 -2.62 -9.52 -13.11
CA TYR A 78 -2.81 -8.18 -12.54
C TYR A 78 -4.01 -7.43 -13.15
N GLY A 79 -4.15 -7.45 -14.47
CA GLY A 79 -5.20 -6.70 -15.19
C GLY A 79 -6.62 -7.12 -14.79
N SER A 80 -6.84 -8.38 -14.44
CA SER A 80 -8.15 -8.85 -14.00
C SER A 80 -8.44 -8.48 -12.55
N VAL A 81 -7.40 -8.47 -11.71
CA VAL A 81 -7.57 -8.22 -10.27
C VAL A 81 -7.47 -6.75 -9.88
N VAL A 82 -6.84 -5.90 -10.69
CA VAL A 82 -6.62 -4.47 -10.38
C VAL A 82 -7.92 -3.73 -10.05
N THR A 83 -9.04 -4.15 -10.67
CA THR A 83 -10.39 -3.64 -10.38
C THR A 83 -10.89 -3.95 -8.97
N MET A 84 -10.33 -4.98 -8.33
CA MET A 84 -10.61 -5.34 -6.93
C MET A 84 -9.74 -4.58 -5.94
N GLY A 85 -8.66 -3.94 -6.41
CA GLY A 85 -7.78 -3.12 -5.62
C GLY A 85 -8.35 -1.73 -5.37
N ARG A 86 -7.99 -1.12 -4.25
CA ARG A 86 -8.26 0.30 -3.97
C ARG A 86 -6.96 1.08 -4.04
N THR A 87 -6.93 2.14 -4.84
CA THR A 87 -5.80 3.07 -4.82
C THR A 87 -5.75 3.73 -3.45
N GLU A 88 -4.65 3.57 -2.73
CA GLU A 88 -4.42 4.38 -1.53
C GLU A 88 -4.04 5.77 -2.03
N LYS A 89 -5.01 6.69 -1.98
CA LYS A 89 -4.68 8.11 -2.03
C LYS A 89 -3.97 8.41 -0.71
N ASN A 90 -2.81 9.03 -0.79
CA ASN A 90 -2.18 9.67 0.35
C ASN A 90 -3.04 10.90 0.73
N GLU A 91 -4.29 10.67 1.15
CA GLU A 91 -5.11 11.69 1.79
C GLU A 91 -4.53 11.86 3.19
N SER A 92 -3.56 12.77 3.29
CA SER A 92 -3.36 13.56 4.50
C SER A 92 -4.76 13.89 5.01
N SER A 93 -5.14 13.27 6.13
CA SER A 93 -6.41 13.56 6.78
C SER A 93 -6.44 15.06 7.07
N GLY A 94 -7.08 15.81 6.19
CA GLY A 94 -7.75 17.04 6.56
C GLY A 94 -8.82 16.62 7.56
N ARG A 95 -8.46 16.57 8.84
CA ARG A 95 -9.42 16.80 9.91
C ARG A 95 -9.95 18.21 9.68
N SER A 96 -11.03 18.31 8.92
CA SER A 96 -11.99 19.40 9.10
C SER A 96 -12.65 19.16 10.45
N ASP A 97 -11.92 19.51 11.53
CA ASP A 97 -12.52 19.71 12.83
C ASP A 97 -13.61 20.77 12.64
N GLY A 98 -14.86 20.34 12.80
CA GLY A 98 -16.01 21.21 12.78
C GLY A 98 -15.86 22.26 13.88
N GLY A 99 -15.51 23.48 13.48
CA GLY A 99 -15.60 24.66 14.32
C GLY A 99 -17.06 24.96 14.64
N ALA A 100 -17.60 24.29 15.66
CA ALA A 100 -18.83 24.71 16.31
C ALA A 100 -18.50 25.81 17.32
N SER A 101 -18.41 27.06 16.85
CA SER A 101 -18.49 28.23 17.72
C SER A 101 -19.92 28.37 18.23
N ALA A 102 -20.17 27.88 19.45
CA ALA A 102 -21.29 28.36 20.25
C ALA A 102 -20.76 29.41 21.23
N GLN A 103 -20.82 30.68 20.82
CA GLN A 103 -20.80 31.79 21.76
C GLN A 103 -22.18 31.86 22.41
N CYS A 104 -22.31 31.29 23.61
CA CYS A 104 -23.41 31.65 24.50
C CYS A 104 -23.00 32.93 25.24
N HIS A 105 -23.55 34.04 24.75
CA HIS A 105 -23.73 35.28 25.50
C HIS A 105 -24.61 34.96 26.71
N GLU A 106 -24.16 35.27 27.92
CA GLU A 106 -25.10 35.55 29.01
C GLU A 106 -24.61 36.77 29.79
N SER A 107 -25.60 37.58 30.17
CA SER A 107 -25.55 39.02 30.43
C SER A 107 -25.05 39.41 31.81
#